data_AF-A0A8T7K177-F1
#
_entry.id   AF-A0A8T7K177-F1
#
_cell.length_a   1.000
_cell.length_b   1.000
_cell.length_c   1.000
_cell.angle_alpha   90.00
_cell.angle_beta   90.00
_cell.angle_gamma   90.00
#
_symmetry.space_group_name_H-M   'P 1'
#
loop_
_entity.id
_entity.type
_entity.pdbx_description
1 polymer ?
#
loop_
_entity_poly.entity_id
_entity_poly.type
_entity_poly.pdbx_seq_one_letter_code
_entity_poly.pdbx_strand_id
1 'polypeptide(L)'
;MSAATSNNTSAAAVANGQLLRTALIAAVVATVLNLIIYFIATSAGVVLQAPNPMTNVVEPIPFMAVVMSSVIPAFVGTGLLWALGRFTAQPFTIFFIISVVFTLLSFGGPFSLSLQLNGQLTLALMHVVEASTVVGLLATQARAR
;
A
#
# COMPACT_ATOMS: atom_id res chain seq x y z
N MET A 1 -41.52 -0.11 19.77
CA MET A 1 -40.06 0.09 19.77
C MET A 1 -39.37 -0.63 18.60
N SER A 2 -39.71 -0.33 17.32
CA SER A 2 -39.21 -1.12 16.16
C SER A 2 -38.67 -0.30 14.97
N ALA A 3 -38.48 1.01 15.12
CA ALA A 3 -38.08 1.90 14.01
C ALA A 3 -36.61 2.37 14.04
N ALA A 4 -35.84 2.02 15.07
CA ALA A 4 -34.45 2.49 15.24
C ALA A 4 -33.40 1.58 14.56
N THR A 5 -33.76 0.36 14.14
CA THR A 5 -32.79 -0.64 13.67
C THR A 5 -32.47 -0.53 12.17
N SER A 6 -33.37 0.03 11.35
CA SER A 6 -33.22 0.13 9.89
C SER A 6 -32.27 1.25 9.42
N ASN A 7 -32.09 2.30 10.22
CA ASN A 7 -31.19 3.41 9.85
C ASN A 7 -29.71 3.09 10.05
N ASN A 8 -29.38 2.22 11.01
CA ASN A 8 -28.00 1.87 11.33
C ASN A 8 -27.36 0.92 10.29
N THR A 9 -28.15 0.04 9.67
CA THR A 9 -27.65 -0.92 8.67
C THR A 9 -27.27 -0.23 7.36
N SER A 10 -28.05 0.75 6.92
CA SER A 10 -27.79 1.50 5.70
C SER A 10 -26.57 2.42 5.84
N ALA A 11 -26.42 3.11 6.97
CA ALA A 11 -25.25 3.96 7.25
C ALA A 11 -23.95 3.14 7.36
N ALA A 12 -23.98 1.98 8.04
CA ALA A 12 -22.83 1.09 8.14
C ALA A 12 -22.44 0.45 6.79
N ALA A 13 -23.42 0.07 5.97
CA ALA A 13 -23.19 -0.46 4.63
C ALA A 13 -22.56 0.58 3.69
N VAL A 14 -23.02 1.83 3.73
CA VAL A 14 -22.44 2.95 2.96
C VAL A 14 -21.02 3.28 3.44
N ALA A 15 -20.79 3.29 4.76
CA ALA A 15 -19.46 3.54 5.33
C ALA A 15 -18.42 2.46 4.93
N ASN A 16 -18.84 1.19 4.88
CA ASN A 16 -18.01 0.06 4.47
C ASN A 16 -17.79 0.01 2.95
N GLY A 17 -18.82 0.28 2.15
CA GLY A 17 -18.72 0.31 0.68
C GLY A 17 -17.76 1.39 0.18
N GLN A 18 -17.74 2.57 0.84
CA GLN A 18 -16.80 3.64 0.52
C GLN A 18 -15.35 3.30 0.88
N LEU A 19 -15.12 2.61 2.00
CA LEU A 19 -13.79 2.15 2.40
C LEU A 19 -13.24 1.13 1.41
N LEU A 20 -14.04 0.16 0.99
CA LEU A 20 -13.64 -0.85 0.01
C LEU A 20 -13.37 -0.22 -1.37
N ARG A 21 -14.19 0.75 -1.77
CA ARG A 21 -13.93 1.55 -2.98
C ARG A 21 -12.61 2.32 -2.88
N THR A 22 -12.30 2.86 -1.70
CA THR A 22 -11.04 3.57 -1.46
C THR A 22 -9.84 2.62 -1.54
N ALA A 23 -9.93 1.44 -0.92
CA ALA A 23 -8.90 0.40 -1.02
C ALA A 23 -8.64 0.01 -2.48
N LEU A 24 -9.70 -0.20 -3.26
CA LEU A 24 -9.59 -0.54 -4.68
C LEU A 24 -8.93 0.57 -5.49
N ILE A 25 -9.34 1.82 -5.29
CA ILE A 25 -8.73 2.97 -5.98
C ILE A 25 -7.26 3.09 -5.58
N ALA A 26 -6.94 2.98 -4.29
CA ALA A 26 -5.57 3.05 -3.81
C ALA A 26 -4.70 1.93 -4.40
N ALA A 27 -5.20 0.69 -4.40
CA ALA A 27 -4.51 -0.46 -4.99
C ALA A 27 -4.26 -0.24 -6.49
N VAL A 28 -5.29 0.13 -7.26
CA VAL A 28 -5.17 0.33 -8.71
C VAL A 28 -4.17 1.45 -9.02
N VAL A 29 -4.29 2.61 -8.37
CA VAL A 29 -3.40 3.75 -8.63
C VAL A 29 -1.97 3.41 -8.24
N ALA A 30 -1.75 2.81 -7.08
CA ALA A 30 -0.41 2.43 -6.62
C ALA A 30 0.24 1.39 -7.54
N THR A 31 -0.51 0.34 -7.93
CA THR A 31 -0.05 -0.66 -8.89
C THR A 31 0.32 -0.04 -10.23
N VAL A 32 -0.52 0.85 -10.78
CA VAL A 32 -0.25 1.48 -12.08
C VAL A 32 1.03 2.33 -12.01
N LEU A 33 1.18 3.16 -10.97
CA LEU A 33 2.38 3.99 -10.80
C LEU A 33 3.64 3.14 -10.64
N ASN A 34 3.59 2.07 -9.85
CA ASN A 34 4.72 1.19 -9.67
C ASN A 34 5.06 0.39 -10.94
N LEU A 35 4.06 -0.06 -11.69
CA LEU A 35 4.32 -0.71 -12.98
C LEU A 35 4.96 0.25 -13.99
N ILE A 36 4.55 1.53 -14.02
CA ILE A 36 5.19 2.54 -14.87
C ILE A 36 6.68 2.66 -14.51
N ILE A 37 7.02 2.78 -13.23
CA ILE A 37 8.41 2.86 -12.77
C ILE A 37 9.19 1.59 -13.13
N TYR A 38 8.60 0.42 -12.89
CA TYR A 38 9.18 -0.88 -13.21
C TYR A 38 9.51 -1.00 -14.70
N PHE A 39 8.57 -0.67 -15.59
CA PHE A 39 8.78 -0.78 -17.04
C PHE A 39 9.79 0.24 -17.55
N ILE A 40 9.78 1.48 -17.03
CA ILE A 40 10.79 2.48 -17.37
C ILE A 40 12.19 1.98 -16.97
N ALA A 41 12.36 1.52 -15.72
CA ALA A 41 13.64 1.07 -15.21
C ALA A 41 14.18 -0.15 -15.97
N THR A 42 13.34 -1.16 -16.19
CA THR A 42 13.73 -2.37 -16.92
C THR A 42 14.04 -2.08 -18.40
N SER A 43 13.30 -1.18 -19.05
CA SER A 43 13.61 -0.74 -20.42
C SER A 43 14.92 0.05 -20.52
N ALA A 44 15.33 0.71 -19.44
CA ALA A 44 16.62 1.40 -19.31
C ALA A 44 17.77 0.46 -18.91
N GLY A 45 17.54 -0.85 -18.82
CA GLY A 45 18.55 -1.86 -18.47
C GLY A 45 18.81 -2.00 -16.97
N VAL A 46 17.99 -1.41 -16.10
CA VAL A 46 18.10 -1.59 -14.65
C VAL A 46 17.58 -2.98 -14.27
N VAL A 47 18.42 -3.78 -13.61
CA VAL A 47 18.04 -5.12 -13.16
C VAL A 47 17.45 -5.03 -11.75
N LEU A 48 16.15 -5.28 -11.63
CA LEU A 48 15.42 -5.27 -10.36
C LEU A 48 15.33 -6.71 -9.81
N GLN A 49 15.91 -6.95 -8.63
CA GLN A 49 15.99 -8.28 -8.04
C GLN A 49 15.57 -8.26 -6.57
N ALA A 50 14.97 -9.34 -6.11
CA ALA A 50 14.66 -9.58 -4.71
C ALA A 50 14.70 -11.09 -4.41
N PRO A 51 14.88 -11.48 -3.14
CA PRO A 51 14.71 -12.86 -2.72
C PRO A 51 13.28 -13.34 -3.02
N ASN A 52 13.17 -14.48 -3.71
CA ASN A 52 11.90 -15.15 -3.88
C ASN A 52 11.36 -15.63 -2.51
N PRO A 53 10.11 -15.35 -2.14
CA PRO A 53 9.56 -15.74 -0.85
C PRO A 53 9.54 -17.25 -0.57
N MET A 54 9.48 -18.07 -1.61
CA MET A 54 9.38 -19.54 -1.52
C MET A 54 10.76 -20.21 -1.52
N THR A 55 11.71 -19.69 -2.29
CA THR A 55 13.03 -20.32 -2.48
C THR A 55 14.17 -19.57 -1.80
N ASN A 56 13.95 -18.32 -1.37
CA ASN A 56 14.94 -17.37 -0.85
C ASN A 56 16.12 -17.10 -1.80
N VAL A 57 16.01 -17.50 -3.08
CA VAL A 57 17.00 -17.20 -4.10
C VAL A 57 16.75 -15.79 -4.63
N VAL A 58 17.81 -14.99 -4.78
CA VAL A 58 17.72 -13.67 -5.40
C VAL A 58 17.53 -13.84 -6.89
N GLU A 59 16.40 -13.35 -7.40
CA GLU A 59 16.03 -13.46 -8.80
C GLU A 59 15.38 -12.16 -9.31
N PRO A 60 15.30 -11.96 -10.63
CA PRO A 60 14.59 -10.82 -11.20
C PRO A 60 13.14 -10.76 -10.75
N ILE A 61 12.70 -9.58 -10.32
CA ILE A 61 11.33 -9.39 -9.85
C ILE A 61 10.37 -9.47 -11.04
N PRO A 62 9.42 -10.42 -11.07
CA PRO A 62 8.42 -10.45 -12.12
C PRO A 62 7.40 -9.32 -11.91
N PHE A 63 6.81 -8.80 -13.00
CA PHE A 63 5.78 -7.75 -12.92
C PHE A 63 4.59 -8.16 -12.02
N MET A 64 4.26 -9.46 -11.98
CA MET A 64 3.19 -9.98 -11.13
C MET A 64 3.50 -9.83 -9.64
N ALA A 65 4.77 -9.93 -9.24
CA ALA A 65 5.18 -9.66 -7.86
C ALA A 65 4.97 -8.18 -7.52
N VAL A 66 5.27 -7.26 -8.44
CA VAL A 66 4.99 -5.82 -8.25
C VAL A 66 3.49 -5.58 -8.03
N VAL A 67 2.63 -6.19 -8.83
CA VAL A 67 1.16 -6.08 -8.67
C VAL A 67 0.74 -6.56 -7.28
N MET A 68 1.15 -7.75 -6.87
CA MET A 68 0.78 -8.32 -5.57
C MET A 68 1.32 -7.49 -4.41
N SER A 69 2.56 -6.99 -4.54
CA SER A 69 3.21 -6.12 -3.56
C SER A 69 2.61 -4.72 -3.46
N SER A 70 1.82 -4.28 -4.42
CA SER A 70 1.01 -3.04 -4.31
C SER A 70 -0.38 -3.30 -3.75
N VAL A 71 -1.04 -4.36 -4.25
CA VAL A 71 -2.42 -4.66 -3.88
C VAL A 71 -2.53 -5.05 -2.41
N ILE A 72 -1.67 -5.94 -1.92
CA ILE A 72 -1.76 -6.46 -0.55
C ILE A 72 -1.62 -5.33 0.49
N PRO A 73 -0.58 -4.48 0.45
CA PRO A 73 -0.44 -3.38 1.42
C PRO A 73 -1.58 -2.37 1.36
N ALA A 74 -2.15 -2.08 0.18
CA ALA A 74 -3.28 -1.17 0.07
C ALA A 74 -4.53 -1.67 0.83
N PHE A 75 -4.83 -2.98 0.71
CA PHE A 75 -5.92 -3.59 1.46
C PHE A 75 -5.62 -3.69 2.97
N VAL A 76 -4.41 -4.13 3.33
CA VAL A 76 -3.98 -4.23 4.73
C VAL A 76 -4.01 -2.86 5.41
N GLY A 77 -3.49 -1.82 4.75
CA GLY A 77 -3.50 -0.45 5.23
C GLY A 77 -4.91 0.10 5.41
N THR A 78 -5.82 -0.16 4.46
CA THR A 78 -7.22 0.24 4.61
C THR A 78 -7.90 -0.47 5.78
N GLY A 79 -7.66 -1.78 5.94
CA GLY A 79 -8.18 -2.56 7.07
C GLY A 79 -7.65 -2.06 8.42
N LEU A 80 -6.36 -1.71 8.48
CA LEU A 80 -5.74 -1.13 9.66
C LEU A 80 -6.38 0.22 10.02
N LEU A 81 -6.55 1.13 9.05
CA LEU A 81 -7.17 2.42 9.28
C LEU A 81 -8.63 2.27 9.74
N TRP A 82 -9.38 1.32 9.16
CA TRP A 82 -10.74 1.00 9.59
C TRP A 82 -10.78 0.50 11.05
N ALA A 83 -9.89 -0.43 11.41
CA ALA A 83 -9.80 -0.95 12.78
C ALA A 83 -9.43 0.17 13.76
N LEU A 84 -8.43 0.99 13.45
CA LEU A 84 -8.05 2.14 14.27
C LEU A 84 -9.22 3.13 14.42
N GLY A 85 -9.99 3.35 13.36
CA GLY A 85 -11.20 4.18 13.39
C GLY A 85 -12.28 3.66 14.34
N ARG A 86 -12.29 2.36 14.64
CA ARG A 86 -13.23 1.75 15.58
C ARG A 86 -12.77 1.83 17.04
N PHE A 87 -11.46 1.77 17.28
CA PHE A 87 -10.89 1.55 18.61
C PHE A 87 -10.08 2.73 19.18
N THR A 88 -9.79 3.76 18.38
CA THR A 88 -8.90 4.85 18.80
C THR A 88 -9.52 6.22 18.57
N ALA A 89 -9.12 7.20 19.38
CA ALA A 89 -9.56 8.59 19.25
C ALA A 89 -8.83 9.36 18.13
N GLN A 90 -7.65 8.89 17.70
CA GLN A 90 -6.81 9.54 16.69
C GLN A 90 -6.35 8.54 15.60
N PRO A 91 -7.29 7.94 14.86
CA PRO A 91 -7.00 6.83 13.96
C PRO A 91 -6.00 7.18 12.86
N PHE A 92 -6.11 8.38 12.31
CA PHE A 92 -5.23 8.82 11.22
C PHE A 92 -3.79 9.05 11.68
N THR A 93 -3.59 9.68 12.85
CA THR A 93 -2.25 9.93 13.39
C THR A 93 -1.52 8.62 13.66
N ILE A 94 -2.21 7.65 14.27
CA ILE A 94 -1.64 6.33 14.57
C ILE A 94 -1.35 5.58 13.27
N PHE A 95 -2.29 5.59 12.32
CA PHE A 95 -2.10 4.98 11.00
C PHE A 95 -0.87 5.56 10.30
N PHE A 96 -0.74 6.89 10.24
CA PHE A 96 0.38 7.55 9.60
C PHE A 96 1.71 7.16 10.23
N ILE A 97 1.82 7.14 11.57
CA ILE A 97 3.02 6.70 12.28
C ILE A 97 3.36 5.26 11.88
N ILE A 98 2.37 4.34 11.89
CA ILE A 98 2.58 2.96 11.49
C ILE A 98 3.05 2.88 10.03
N SER A 99 2.42 3.61 9.11
CA SER A 99 2.82 3.62 7.70
C SER A 99 4.24 4.13 7.50
N VAL A 100 4.64 5.18 8.21
CA VAL A 100 6.02 5.69 8.17
C VAL A 100 6.99 4.64 8.68
N VAL A 101 6.72 4.01 9.82
CA VAL A 101 7.57 2.94 10.38
C VAL A 101 7.68 1.77 9.40
N PHE A 102 6.57 1.29 8.85
CA PHE A 102 6.56 0.20 7.87
C PHE A 102 7.31 0.56 6.59
N THR A 103 7.20 1.80 6.11
CA THR A 103 7.94 2.29 4.94
C THR A 103 9.44 2.27 5.21
N LEU A 104 9.87 2.78 6.36
CA LEU A 104 11.29 2.76 6.75
C LEU A 104 11.82 1.33 6.89
N LEU A 105 11.04 0.42 7.50
CA LEU A 105 11.40 -0.99 7.59
C LEU A 105 11.45 -1.67 6.20
N SER A 106 10.58 -1.25 5.28
CA SER A 106 10.55 -1.81 3.92
C SER A 106 11.82 -1.51 3.13
N PHE A 107 12.51 -0.40 3.44
CA PHE A 107 13.83 -0.10 2.86
C PHE A 107 14.92 -1.07 3.29
N GLY A 108 14.70 -1.82 4.38
CA GLY A 108 15.57 -2.92 4.76
C GLY A 108 15.76 -3.93 3.63
N GLY A 109 14.75 -4.18 2.79
CA GLY A 109 14.89 -5.04 1.61
C GLY A 109 15.93 -4.51 0.61
N PRO A 110 15.66 -3.35 -0.05
CA PRO A 110 16.57 -2.77 -1.04
C PRO A 110 18.01 -2.55 -0.54
N PHE A 111 18.20 -2.10 0.71
CA PHE A 111 19.53 -1.76 1.22
C PHE A 111 20.27 -2.92 1.91
N SER A 112 19.60 -4.02 2.26
CA SER A 112 20.28 -5.21 2.80
C SER A 112 20.89 -6.11 1.72
N LEU A 113 20.40 -5.98 0.48
CA LEU A 113 20.85 -6.79 -0.64
C LEU A 113 22.04 -6.13 -1.33
N SER A 114 23.06 -6.93 -1.67
CA SER A 114 24.23 -6.47 -2.44
C SER A 114 23.87 -6.38 -3.94
N LEU A 115 23.04 -5.39 -4.28
CA LEU A 115 22.57 -5.10 -5.63
C LEU A 115 23.31 -3.90 -6.23
N GLN A 116 23.17 -3.68 -7.54
CA GLN A 116 23.61 -2.44 -8.16
C GLN A 116 22.82 -1.25 -7.59
N LEU A 117 23.51 -0.12 -7.41
CA LEU A 117 22.95 1.08 -6.78
C LEU A 117 21.68 1.61 -7.49
N ASN A 118 21.66 1.57 -8.82
CA ASN A 118 20.50 1.94 -9.63
C ASN A 118 19.26 1.07 -9.33
N GLY A 119 19.45 -0.24 -9.14
CA GLY A 119 18.39 -1.17 -8.74
C GLY A 119 17.88 -0.88 -7.34
N GLN A 120 18.78 -0.67 -6.38
CA GLN A 120 18.41 -0.31 -4.99
C GLN A 120 17.60 0.99 -4.94
N LEU A 121 18.06 2.03 -5.62
CA LEU A 121 17.37 3.32 -5.67
C LEU A 121 16.02 3.21 -6.35
N THR A 122 15.91 2.43 -7.42
CA THR A 122 14.62 2.21 -8.10
C THR A 122 13.64 1.48 -7.19
N LEU A 123 14.08 0.42 -6.50
CA LEU A 123 13.23 -0.30 -5.55
C LEU A 123 12.79 0.61 -4.40
N ALA A 124 13.72 1.38 -3.81
CA ALA A 124 13.41 2.35 -2.78
C ALA A 124 12.38 3.39 -3.26
N LEU A 125 12.51 3.89 -4.49
CA LEU A 125 11.54 4.79 -5.10
C LEU A 125 10.16 4.15 -5.22
N MET A 126 10.08 2.90 -5.66
CA MET A 126 8.81 2.16 -5.75
C MET A 126 8.13 2.03 -4.38
N HIS A 127 8.89 1.80 -3.31
CA HIS A 127 8.36 1.78 -1.94
C HIS A 127 7.82 3.15 -1.49
N VAL A 128 8.52 4.25 -1.82
CA VAL A 128 8.08 5.61 -1.50
C VAL A 128 6.79 5.95 -2.26
N VAL A 129 6.72 5.63 -3.55
CA VAL A 129 5.55 5.88 -4.39
C VAL A 129 4.35 5.07 -3.90
N GLU A 130 4.56 3.80 -3.54
CA GLU A 130 3.52 2.96 -2.94
C GLU A 130 2.97 3.59 -1.65
N ALA A 131 3.85 3.89 -0.70
CA ALA A 131 3.47 4.42 0.60
C ALA A 131 2.75 5.77 0.48
N SER A 132 3.30 6.70 -0.30
CA SER A 132 2.71 8.03 -0.49
C SER A 132 1.35 7.97 -1.19
N THR A 133 1.18 7.09 -2.18
CA THR A 133 -0.08 6.91 -2.91
C THR A 133 -1.16 6.35 -1.99
N VAL A 134 -0.87 5.25 -1.29
CA VAL A 134 -1.84 4.58 -0.41
C VAL A 134 -2.21 5.49 0.77
N VAL A 135 -1.21 6.03 1.47
CA VAL A 135 -1.44 6.90 2.62
C VAL A 135 -2.14 8.19 2.21
N GLY A 136 -1.74 8.81 1.09
CA GLY A 136 -2.34 10.03 0.58
C GLY A 136 -3.82 9.84 0.20
N LEU A 137 -4.14 8.78 -0.53
CA LEU A 137 -5.53 8.49 -0.91
C LEU A 137 -6.40 8.18 0.31
N LEU A 138 -5.89 7.42 1.30
CA LEU A 138 -6.61 7.18 2.54
C LEU A 138 -6.78 8.47 3.37
N ALA A 139 -5.78 9.35 3.39
CA ALA A 139 -5.85 10.64 4.08
C ALA A 139 -6.90 11.58 3.49
N THR A 140 -6.97 11.67 2.17
CA THR A 140 -7.95 12.53 1.48
C THR A 140 -9.39 12.08 1.76
N GLN A 141 -9.64 10.78 1.78
CA GLN A 141 -10.96 10.21 2.08
C GLN A 141 -11.33 10.35 3.56
N ALA A 142 -10.36 10.23 4.47
CA ALA A 142 -10.59 10.43 5.91
C ALA A 142 -10.98 11.88 6.24
N ARG A 143 -10.46 12.87 5.50
CA ARG A 143 -10.84 14.29 5.67
C ARG A 143 -12.17 14.67 5.02
N ALA A 144 -12.67 13.86 4.10
CA ALA A 144 -13.96 14.08 3.45
C ALA A 144 -15.16 13.57 4.29
N ARG A 145 -14.90 13.02 5.49
CA ARG A 145 -15.88 12.55 6.47
C ARG A 145 -15.91 13.49 7.67
#